data_AF-A0A174GUE1-F1
#
_entry.id   AF-A0A174GUE1-F1
#
_cell.length_a   1.000
_cell.length_b   1.000
_cell.length_c   1.000
_cell.angle_alpha   90.00
_cell.angle_beta   90.00
_cell.angle_gamma   90.00
#
_symmetry.space_group_name_H-M   'P 1'
#
loop_
_entity.id
_entity.type
_entity.pdbx_description
1 polymer ?
#
loop_
_entity_poly.entity_id
_entity_poly.type
_entity_poly.pdbx_seq_one_letter_code
_entity_poly.pdbx_strand_id
1 'polypeptide(L)'
;MNKNQNIRFNMDKESDIMAWESLHSKDVGERFKSQNRFVIEAINYYYERVMRMQEDPYLETREKEDAFADRIVGKVERKVLSNLPALLGLYVKKDYEEE
;
A
#
# COMPACT_ATOMS: atom_id res chain seq x y z
N MET A 1 31.02 -16.61 -20.14
CA MET A 1 29.72 -16.64 -20.84
C MET A 1 29.27 -15.21 -21.03
N ASN A 2 29.27 -14.69 -22.26
CA ASN A 2 28.79 -13.34 -22.56
C ASN A 2 27.27 -13.33 -22.49
N LYS A 3 26.68 -12.57 -21.56
CA LYS A 3 25.22 -12.50 -21.33
C LYS A 3 24.65 -11.21 -21.92
N ASN A 4 24.95 -10.93 -23.19
CA ASN A 4 24.39 -9.77 -23.88
C ASN A 4 22.98 -10.10 -24.40
N GLN A 5 22.00 -9.25 -24.07
CA GLN A 5 20.61 -9.35 -24.52
C GLN A 5 20.13 -7.95 -24.90
N ASN A 6 19.36 -7.85 -25.98
CA ASN A 6 18.84 -6.57 -26.47
C ASN A 6 17.35 -6.45 -26.10
N ILE A 7 16.95 -5.29 -25.59
CA ILE A 7 15.56 -4.98 -25.22
C ILE A 7 14.87 -4.34 -26.43
N ARG A 8 13.76 -4.93 -26.88
CA ARG A 8 12.93 -4.39 -27.97
C ARG A 8 11.69 -3.74 -27.39
N PHE A 9 11.38 -2.53 -27.84
CA PHE A 9 10.21 -1.76 -27.43
C PHE A 9 9.17 -1.81 -28.54
N ASN A 10 7.90 -2.03 -28.18
CA ASN A 10 6.80 -1.93 -29.12
C ASN A 10 6.21 -0.51 -29.12
N MET A 11 6.38 0.23 -30.22
CA MET A 11 5.90 1.62 -30.34
C MET A 11 4.38 1.74 -30.55
N ASP A 12 3.63 0.64 -30.52
CA ASP A 12 2.16 0.64 -30.46
C ASP A 12 1.64 0.48 -29.02
N LYS A 13 2.52 0.15 -28.06
CA LYS A 13 2.15 -0.03 -26.65
C LYS A 13 2.62 1.17 -25.84
N GLU A 14 1.67 1.84 -25.17
CA GLU A 14 1.96 3.01 -24.34
C GLU A 14 3.01 2.74 -23.26
N SER A 15 2.96 1.58 -22.59
CA SER A 15 3.97 1.18 -21.60
C SER A 15 5.40 1.15 -22.15
N ASP A 16 5.54 0.66 -23.38
CA ASP A 16 6.84 0.48 -24.03
C ASP A 16 7.35 1.81 -24.58
N ILE A 17 6.46 2.67 -25.09
CA ILE A 17 6.76 4.06 -25.46
C ILE A 17 7.28 4.82 -24.24
N MET A 18 6.56 4.78 -23.11
CA MET A 18 6.98 5.47 -21.88
C MET A 18 8.33 4.96 -21.37
N ALA A 19 8.57 3.64 -21.43
CA ALA A 19 9.85 3.07 -21.04
C ALA A 19 10.98 3.52 -21.97
N TRP A 20 10.71 3.59 -23.28
CA TRP A 20 11.65 4.09 -24.27
C TRP A 20 12.03 5.55 -24.02
N GLU A 21 11.03 6.42 -23.82
CA GLU A 21 11.23 7.85 -23.54
C GLU A 21 12.00 8.06 -22.23
N SER A 22 11.67 7.31 -21.18
CA SER A 22 12.35 7.36 -19.89
C SER A 22 13.83 6.98 -20.04
N LEU A 23 14.13 5.89 -20.74
CA LEU A 23 15.49 5.39 -20.97
C LEU A 23 16.36 6.36 -21.79
N HIS A 24 15.75 7.14 -22.68
CA HIS A 24 16.41 8.12 -23.55
C HIS A 24 16.28 9.56 -23.06
N SER A 25 15.74 9.76 -21.85
CA SER A 25 15.65 11.08 -21.24
C SER A 25 17.04 11.64 -20.91
N LYS A 26 17.15 12.97 -20.89
CA LYS A 26 18.39 13.67 -20.48
C LYS A 26 18.76 13.36 -19.04
N ASP A 27 17.77 13.23 -18.15
CA ASP A 27 17.96 12.87 -16.76
C ASP A 27 18.72 11.54 -16.60
N VAL A 28 18.42 10.53 -17.42
CA VAL A 28 19.13 9.25 -17.35
C VAL A 28 20.60 9.41 -17.77
N GLY A 29 20.86 10.19 -18.82
CA GLY A 29 22.22 10.46 -19.29
C GLY A 29 23.07 11.28 -18.31
N GLU A 30 22.44 12.18 -17.56
CA GLU A 30 23.13 13.04 -16.59
C GLU A 30 23.32 12.35 -15.22
N ARG A 31 22.33 11.57 -14.77
CA ARG A 31 22.33 10.98 -13.42
C ARG A 31 22.99 9.61 -13.33
N PHE A 32 23.06 8.87 -14.44
CA PHE A 32 23.60 7.51 -14.45
C PHE A 32 24.83 7.41 -15.35
N LYS A 33 25.76 6.52 -14.96
CA LYS A 33 27.00 6.28 -15.72
C LYS A 33 26.76 5.74 -17.13
N SER A 34 25.63 5.06 -17.34
CA SER A 34 25.18 4.57 -18.66
C SER A 34 23.71 4.17 -18.61
N GLN A 35 23.07 4.11 -19.78
CA GLN A 35 21.72 3.54 -19.93
C GLN A 35 21.65 2.10 -19.41
N ASN A 36 22.67 1.28 -19.69
CA ASN A 36 22.70 -0.09 -19.19
C ASN A 36 22.74 -0.15 -17.66
N ARG A 37 23.46 0.78 -17.02
CA ARG A 37 23.49 0.86 -15.54
C ARG A 37 22.12 1.21 -14.97
N PHE A 38 21.43 2.18 -15.59
CA PHE A 38 20.06 2.53 -15.23
C PHE A 38 19.11 1.34 -15.36
N VAL A 39 19.16 0.60 -16.48
CA VAL A 39 18.33 -0.59 -16.71
C VAL A 39 18.58 -1.66 -15.64
N ILE A 40 19.83 -1.94 -15.29
CA ILE A 40 20.17 -2.94 -14.26
C ILE A 40 19.60 -2.51 -12.89
N GLU A 41 19.75 -1.25 -12.51
CA GLU A 41 19.24 -0.74 -11.23
C GLU A 41 17.71 -0.76 -11.18
N ALA A 42 17.04 -0.39 -12.28
CA ALA A 42 15.59 -0.44 -12.39
C ALA A 42 15.04 -1.87 -12.26
N ILE A 43 15.70 -2.85 -12.91
CA ILE A 43 15.34 -4.28 -12.81
C ILE A 43 15.48 -4.77 -11.38
N ASN A 44 16.63 -4.51 -10.74
CA ASN A 44 16.89 -4.95 -9.37
C ASN A 44 15.89 -4.30 -8.40
N TYR A 45 15.64 -3.01 -8.53
CA TYR A 45 14.67 -2.28 -7.71
C TYR A 45 13.26 -2.86 -7.82
N TYR A 46 12.80 -3.10 -9.06
CA TYR A 46 11.48 -3.68 -9.29
C TYR A 46 11.39 -5.10 -8.75
N TYR A 47 12.41 -5.92 -8.99
CA TYR A 47 12.48 -7.30 -8.49
C TYR A 47 12.43 -7.34 -6.96
N GLU A 48 13.28 -6.56 -6.27
CA GLU A 48 13.28 -6.48 -4.81
C GLU A 48 11.95 -5.99 -4.25
N ARG A 49 11.30 -5.02 -4.93
CA ARG A 49 9.98 -4.54 -4.51
C ARG A 49 8.93 -5.64 -4.61
N VAL A 50 8.91 -6.39 -5.72
CA VAL A 50 7.97 -7.50 -5.91
C VAL A 50 8.25 -8.62 -4.90
N MET A 51 9.51 -8.98 -4.68
CA MET A 51 9.87 -10.01 -3.70
C MET A 51 9.52 -9.59 -2.28
N ARG A 52 9.81 -8.34 -1.89
CA ARG A 52 9.36 -7.80 -0.60
C ARG A 52 7.85 -7.87 -0.45
N MET A 53 7.07 -7.56 -1.48
CA MET A 53 5.60 -7.67 -1.41
C MET A 53 5.13 -9.12 -1.27
N GLN A 54 5.82 -10.09 -1.87
CA GLN A 54 5.48 -11.51 -1.72
C GLN A 54 5.93 -12.10 -0.39
N GLU A 55 7.06 -11.61 0.14
CA GLU A 55 7.60 -11.99 1.44
C GLU A 55 6.98 -11.21 2.60
N ASP A 56 6.24 -10.13 2.33
CA ASP A 56 5.59 -9.30 3.34
C ASP A 56 4.43 -10.09 3.97
N PRO A 57 4.59 -10.57 5.23
CA PRO A 57 3.54 -11.31 5.91
C PRO A 57 2.29 -10.47 6.18
N TYR A 58 2.36 -9.14 6.00
CA TYR A 58 1.26 -8.22 6.23
C TYR A 58 0.24 -8.13 5.08
N LEU A 59 0.51 -8.72 3.90
CA LEU A 59 -0.53 -8.83 2.87
C LEU A 59 -1.58 -9.90 3.20
N GLU A 60 -1.24 -10.93 3.98
CA GLU A 60 -2.23 -11.75 4.70
C GLU A 60 -2.90 -10.98 5.86
N THR A 61 -2.27 -9.92 6.39
CA THR A 61 -2.80 -9.22 7.56
C THR A 61 -3.81 -8.17 7.21
N ARG A 62 -3.95 -7.66 5.98
CA ARG A 62 -5.04 -6.70 5.70
C ARG A 62 -6.42 -7.31 5.99
N GLU A 63 -6.64 -8.56 5.60
CA GLU A 63 -7.85 -9.30 6.00
C GLU A 63 -7.91 -9.57 7.51
N LYS A 64 -6.78 -9.87 8.16
CA LYS A 64 -6.73 -10.08 9.62
C LYS A 64 -6.87 -8.79 10.42
N GLU A 65 -6.45 -7.66 9.86
CA GLU A 65 -6.52 -6.30 10.40
C GLU A 65 -7.93 -5.78 10.27
N ASP A 66 -8.57 -5.95 9.11
CA ASP A 66 -10.00 -5.69 8.93
C ASP A 66 -10.82 -6.56 9.89
N ALA A 67 -10.53 -7.86 9.98
CA ALA A 67 -11.19 -8.75 10.94
C ALA A 67 -10.91 -8.39 12.41
N PHE A 68 -9.73 -7.84 12.72
CA PHE A 68 -9.38 -7.34 14.05
C PHE A 68 -10.12 -6.05 14.37
N ALA A 69 -10.21 -5.12 13.41
CA ALA A 69 -10.97 -3.88 13.51
C ALA A 69 -12.46 -4.19 13.73
N ASP A 70 -13.04 -5.10 12.95
CA ASP A 70 -14.43 -5.55 13.11
C ASP A 70 -14.69 -6.15 14.50
N ARG A 71 -13.74 -6.93 15.02
CA ARG A 71 -13.83 -7.47 16.39
C ARG A 71 -13.78 -6.39 17.46
N ILE A 72 -12.98 -5.34 17.27
CA ILE A 72 -12.95 -4.19 18.19
C ILE A 72 -14.27 -3.44 18.13
N VAL A 73 -14.72 -3.06 16.93
CA VAL A 73 -15.99 -2.34 16.72
C VAL A 73 -17.14 -3.10 17.37
N GLY A 74 -17.27 -4.41 17.08
CA GLY A 74 -18.33 -5.23 17.66
C GLY A 74 -18.24 -5.36 19.20
N LYS A 75 -17.04 -5.35 19.80
CA LYS A 75 -16.91 -5.33 21.27
C LYS A 75 -17.33 -3.98 21.86
N VAL A 76 -16.96 -2.88 21.21
CA VAL A 76 -17.33 -1.52 21.65
C VAL A 76 -18.84 -1.33 21.54
N GLU A 77 -19.45 -1.67 20.40
CA GLU A 77 -20.90 -1.58 20.20
C GLU A 77 -21.68 -2.34 21.28
N ARG A 78 -21.32 -3.60 21.54
CA ARG A 78 -21.98 -4.41 22.58
C ARG A 78 -21.88 -3.77 23.96
N LYS A 79 -20.72 -3.20 24.30
CA LYS A 79 -20.48 -2.57 25.61
C LYS A 79 -21.19 -1.22 25.74
N VAL A 80 -21.33 -0.47 24.65
CA VAL A 80 -22.14 0.76 24.61
C VAL A 80 -23.61 0.40 24.80
N LEU A 81 -24.14 -0.55 24.01
CA LEU A 81 -25.52 -1.00 24.10
C LEU A 81 -25.89 -1.55 25.48
N SER A 82 -25.01 -2.33 26.11
CA SER A 82 -25.25 -2.86 27.47
C SER A 82 -25.30 -1.77 28.54
N ASN A 83 -24.61 -0.66 28.32
CA ASN A 83 -24.53 0.45 29.25
C ASN A 83 -25.57 1.55 28.97
N LEU A 84 -26.30 1.48 27.85
CA LEU A 84 -27.36 2.44 27.51
C LEU A 84 -28.40 2.61 28.63
N PRO A 85 -28.91 1.56 29.28
CA PRO A 85 -29.89 1.74 30.37
C PRO A 85 -29.32 2.52 31.56
N ALA A 86 -28.05 2.29 31.90
CA ALA A 86 -27.37 3.01 32.96
C ALA A 86 -27.07 4.47 32.57
N LEU A 87 -26.66 4.70 31.32
CA LEU A 87 -26.41 6.05 30.79
C LEU A 87 -27.71 6.87 30.70
N LEU A 88 -28.81 6.26 30.24
CA LEU A 88 -30.14 6.89 30.20
C LEU A 88 -30.66 7.17 31.61
N GLY A 89 -30.46 6.25 32.55
CA GLY A 89 -30.82 6.47 33.95
C GLY A 89 -30.05 7.64 34.59
N LEU A 90 -28.77 7.82 34.24
CA LEU A 90 -27.97 8.97 34.68
C LEU A 90 -28.43 10.27 34.02
N TYR A 91 -28.77 10.25 32.73
CA TYR A 91 -29.26 11.43 32.00
C TYR A 91 -30.59 11.92 32.57
N VAL A 92 -31.56 11.01 32.70
CA VAL A 92 -32.88 11.30 33.26
C VAL A 92 -32.77 11.79 34.72
N LYS A 93 -31.89 11.19 35.54
CA LYS A 93 -31.65 11.65 36.91
C LYS A 93 -31.05 13.06 36.95
N LYS A 94 -30.18 13.40 35.99
CA LYS A 94 -29.58 14.72 35.89
C LYS A 94 -30.63 15.79 35.54
N ASP A 95 -31.58 15.48 34.68
CA ASP A 95 -32.69 16.38 34.34
C ASP A 95 -33.61 16.66 35.55
N TYR A 96 -33.77 15.70 36.48
CA TYR A 96 -34.53 15.90 37.72
C TYR A 96 -33.76 16.64 38.83
N GLU A 97 -32.43 16.74 38.76
CA GLU A 97 -31.61 17.50 39.72
C GLU A 97 -31.36 18.96 39.25
N GLU A 98 -31.74 19.31 38.01
CA GLU A 98 -31.68 20.68 37.45
C GLU A 98 -33.04 21.43 37.49
N GLU A 99 -34.08 20.87 38.12
CA GLU A 99 -35.42 21.48 38.36
C GLU A 99 -35.63 21.82 39.84
#